data_AF-A0A7K1C7H6-F1
#
_entry.id   AF-A0A7K1C7H6-F1
#
_cell.length_a   1.000
_cell.length_b   1.000
_cell.length_c   1.000
_cell.angle_alpha   90.00
_cell.angle_beta   90.00
_cell.angle_gamma   90.00
#
_symmetry.space_group_name_H-M   'P 1'
#
loop_
_entity.id
_entity.type
_entity.pdbx_description
1 polymer ?
#
loop_
_entity_poly.entity_id
_entity_poly.type
_entity_poly.pdbx_seq_one_letter_code
_entity_poly.pdbx_strand_id
1 'polypeptide(L)'
;MCGNRRLLRQVNAWGLPGLPIGHLDELLIRSGLDGRSDDDDSDHYLALIQQRAATDELAARVMLQRLMPAMLSIATKRAPITDNGTIGAFEAVVSAAWVVIRRYPIDRRPVHVAGNLVRDIEYAAFVRDKRLKSATIETVVGDRVLDLAGANHARANGSHDPVAADGEVEALLADLARSGLSTADIQMLRSVMNDVNSAEAGDALGINARSARNRRASALKRAREVLTVSVEDGGCS
;
A
#
# COMPACT_ATOMS: atom_id res chain seq x y z
N MET A 1 -20.10 12.14 39.68
CA MET A 1 -19.24 13.33 39.48
C MET A 1 -17.74 13.14 39.84
N CYS A 2 -17.31 12.04 40.48
CA CYS A 2 -15.90 11.83 40.86
C CYS A 2 -14.94 11.47 39.70
N GLY A 3 -15.44 10.90 38.60
CA GLY A 3 -14.62 10.48 37.46
C GLY A 3 -13.90 11.65 36.77
N ASN A 4 -14.60 12.77 36.56
CA ASN A 4 -14.05 13.92 35.84
C ASN A 4 -12.87 14.57 36.60
N ARG A 5 -12.98 14.70 37.94
CA ARG A 5 -11.89 15.24 38.78
C ARG A 5 -10.63 14.37 38.80
N ARG A 6 -10.76 13.04 38.67
CA ARG A 6 -9.59 12.14 38.57
C ARG A 6 -8.90 12.29 37.23
N LEU A 7 -9.67 12.34 36.13
CA LEU A 7 -9.13 12.53 34.79
C LEU A 7 -8.44 13.88 34.63
N LEU A 8 -9.05 14.96 35.13
CA LEU A 8 -8.43 16.30 35.12
C LEU A 8 -7.12 16.35 35.92
N ARG A 9 -7.04 15.67 37.07
CA ARG A 9 -5.77 15.55 37.81
C ARG A 9 -4.71 14.79 37.03
N GLN A 10 -5.08 13.70 36.36
CA GLN A 10 -4.16 12.92 35.54
C GLN A 10 -3.63 13.76 34.38
N VAL A 11 -4.50 14.45 33.65
CA VAL A 11 -4.14 15.33 32.53
C VAL A 11 -3.25 16.48 32.99
N ASN A 12 -3.59 17.14 34.10
CA ASN A 12 -2.78 18.23 34.62
C ASN A 12 -1.41 17.76 35.11
N ALA A 13 -1.27 16.50 35.52
CA ALA A 13 0.02 15.89 35.86
C ALA A 13 0.88 15.57 34.62
N TRP A 14 0.34 15.67 33.40
CA TRP A 14 1.15 15.49 32.19
C TRP A 14 2.14 16.65 31.97
N GLY A 15 1.89 17.83 32.55
CA GLY A 15 2.76 19.00 32.41
C GLY A 15 2.69 19.66 31.04
N LEU A 16 1.51 19.63 30.41
CA LEU A 16 1.28 20.29 29.13
C LEU A 16 1.35 21.83 29.27
N PRO A 17 1.80 22.55 28.24
CA PRO A 17 1.97 24.00 28.31
C PRO A 17 0.63 24.75 28.50
N GLY A 18 0.72 25.95 29.07
CA GLY A 18 -0.42 26.81 29.37
C GLY A 18 -1.02 26.60 30.77
N LEU A 19 -2.20 27.18 30.99
CA LEU A 19 -2.91 27.07 32.27
C LEU A 19 -3.42 25.63 32.49
N PRO A 20 -3.60 25.21 33.77
CA PRO A 20 -4.22 23.92 34.08
C PRO A 20 -5.56 23.74 33.35
N ILE A 21 -5.78 22.52 32.86
CA ILE A 21 -6.99 22.12 32.14
C ILE A 21 -8.17 22.05 33.11
N GLY A 22 -9.23 22.80 32.82
CA GLY A 22 -10.49 22.79 33.55
C GLY A 22 -11.51 21.81 32.97
N HIS A 23 -11.45 21.57 31.65
CA HIS A 23 -12.31 20.64 30.92
C HIS A 23 -11.53 19.83 29.88
N LEU A 24 -11.87 18.53 29.69
CA LEU A 24 -11.12 17.66 28.78
C LEU A 24 -11.15 18.12 27.31
N ASP A 25 -12.23 18.79 26.87
CA ASP A 25 -12.33 19.34 25.51
C ASP A 25 -11.27 20.42 25.24
N GLU A 26 -10.73 21.07 26.27
CA GLU A 26 -9.61 22.01 26.11
C GLU A 26 -8.38 21.32 25.53
N LEU A 27 -8.17 20.03 25.78
CA LEU A 27 -7.07 19.27 25.16
C LEU A 27 -7.24 19.21 23.65
N LEU A 28 -8.46 18.98 23.19
CA LEU A 28 -8.76 18.89 21.76
C LEU A 28 -8.59 20.26 21.10
N ILE A 29 -9.11 21.32 21.73
CA ILE A 29 -8.98 22.70 21.26
C ILE A 29 -7.49 23.12 21.18
N ARG A 30 -6.73 22.96 22.26
CA ARG A 30 -5.29 23.33 22.30
C ARG A 30 -4.42 22.51 21.36
N SER A 31 -4.89 21.33 20.95
CA SER A 31 -4.24 20.52 19.91
C SER A 31 -4.70 20.86 18.48
N GLY A 32 -5.42 21.98 18.30
CA GLY A 32 -5.83 22.53 17.02
C GLY A 32 -7.07 21.89 16.41
N LEU A 33 -7.95 21.23 17.19
CA LEU A 33 -9.19 20.66 16.63
C LEU A 33 -10.12 21.74 16.05
N ASP A 34 -10.14 22.93 16.64
CA ASP A 34 -10.98 24.05 16.22
C ASP A 34 -10.33 24.94 15.13
N GLY A 35 -9.05 24.69 14.80
CA GLY A 35 -8.28 25.45 13.82
C GLY A 35 -8.01 26.91 14.22
N ARG A 36 -8.10 27.26 15.51
CA ARG A 36 -7.96 28.66 16.00
C ARG A 36 -6.61 29.00 16.60
N SER A 37 -5.76 28.00 16.86
CA SER A 37 -4.42 28.16 17.42
C SER A 37 -3.36 28.20 16.31
N ASP A 38 -2.18 28.74 16.61
CA ASP A 38 -1.03 28.64 15.71
C ASP A 38 -0.75 27.16 15.41
N ASP A 39 -0.55 26.82 14.13
CA ASP A 39 -0.40 25.45 13.68
C ASP A 39 0.82 24.79 14.33
N ASP A 40 1.90 25.56 14.55
CA ASP A 40 3.14 25.06 15.16
C ASP A 40 2.97 24.79 16.67
N ASP A 41 2.30 25.69 17.40
CA ASP A 41 2.00 25.50 18.83
C ASP A 41 1.05 24.32 19.05
N SER A 42 0.05 24.19 18.19
CA SER A 42 -0.93 23.10 18.22
C SER A 42 -0.28 21.76 17.93
N ASP A 43 0.62 21.72 16.95
CA ASP A 43 1.36 20.51 16.59
C ASP A 43 2.34 20.11 17.70
N HIS A 44 3.03 21.09 18.30
CA HIS A 44 3.88 20.84 19.48
C HIS A 44 3.06 20.30 20.67
N TYR A 45 1.90 20.89 20.95
CA TYR A 45 0.98 20.41 21.99
C TYR A 45 0.56 18.96 21.73
N LEU A 46 0.22 18.64 20.48
CA LEU A 46 -0.17 17.31 20.06
C LEU A 46 0.98 16.30 20.17
N ALA A 47 2.22 16.72 19.87
CA ALA A 47 3.42 15.91 20.02
C ALA A 47 3.62 15.46 21.49
N LEU A 48 3.39 16.35 22.44
CA LEU A 48 3.47 16.04 23.88
C LEU A 48 2.40 15.02 24.31
N ILE A 49 1.17 15.14 23.80
CA ILE A 49 0.12 14.15 24.03
C ILE A 49 0.51 12.80 23.42
N GLN A 50 0.99 12.81 22.18
CA GLN A 50 1.40 11.60 21.47
C GLN A 50 2.57 10.89 22.16
N GLN A 51 3.50 11.61 22.78
CA GLN A 51 4.57 11.02 23.57
C GLN A 51 4.04 10.16 24.72
N ARG A 52 2.93 10.58 25.35
CA ARG A 52 2.27 9.81 26.42
C ARG A 52 1.40 8.69 25.90
N ALA A 53 0.80 8.86 24.71
CA ALA A 53 -0.15 7.90 24.14
C ALA A 53 0.42 6.48 23.99
N ALA A 54 1.74 6.29 23.90
CA ALA A 54 2.38 4.97 23.88
C ALA A 54 2.06 4.13 25.13
N THR A 55 1.91 4.77 26.30
CA THR A 55 1.71 4.09 27.59
C THR A 55 0.42 4.51 28.31
N ASP A 56 0.00 5.77 28.18
CA ASP A 56 -1.21 6.32 28.81
C ASP A 56 -2.43 6.12 27.90
N GLU A 57 -3.42 5.40 28.40
CA GLU A 57 -4.66 5.12 27.67
C GLU A 57 -5.52 6.36 27.43
N LEU A 58 -5.55 7.30 28.38
CA LEU A 58 -6.31 8.54 28.23
C LEU A 58 -5.72 9.40 27.12
N ALA A 59 -4.39 9.49 27.05
CA ALA A 59 -3.70 10.20 25.97
C ALA A 59 -4.01 9.56 24.60
N ALA A 60 -3.98 8.22 24.50
CA ALA A 60 -4.34 7.52 23.27
C ALA A 60 -5.79 7.78 22.83
N ARG A 61 -6.75 7.85 23.78
CA ARG A 61 -8.15 8.18 23.48
C ARG A 61 -8.31 9.64 23.02
N VAL A 62 -7.59 10.58 23.62
CA VAL A 62 -7.56 11.98 23.17
C VAL A 62 -7.01 12.08 21.76
N MET A 63 -5.92 11.37 21.44
CA MET A 63 -5.38 11.28 20.07
C MET A 63 -6.41 10.73 19.09
N LEU A 64 -7.10 9.64 19.44
CA LEU A 64 -8.18 9.10 18.60
C LEU A 64 -9.24 10.16 18.32
N GLN A 65 -9.78 10.79 19.36
CA GLN A 65 -10.82 11.83 19.25
C GLN A 65 -10.35 13.00 18.37
N ARG A 66 -9.10 13.44 18.54
CA ARG A 66 -8.50 14.51 17.75
C ARG A 66 -8.39 14.17 16.26
N LEU A 67 -8.14 12.90 15.94
CA LEU A 67 -8.00 12.40 14.58
C LEU A 67 -9.33 12.00 13.93
N MET A 68 -10.44 11.92 14.69
CA MET A 68 -11.75 11.48 14.18
C MET A 68 -12.19 12.20 12.90
N PRO A 69 -12.10 13.53 12.77
CA PRO A 69 -12.54 14.20 11.54
C PRO A 69 -11.76 13.74 10.30
N ALA A 70 -10.44 13.60 10.43
CA ALA A 70 -9.57 13.14 9.34
C ALA A 70 -9.81 11.65 9.02
N MET A 71 -10.00 10.82 10.05
CA MET A 71 -10.34 9.40 9.89
C MET A 71 -11.67 9.20 9.15
N LEU A 72 -12.69 10.01 9.46
CA LEU A 72 -13.98 9.98 8.77
C LEU A 72 -13.83 10.39 7.29
N SER A 73 -13.00 11.39 7.00
CA SER A 73 -12.66 11.79 5.63
C SER A 73 -12.00 10.65 4.84
N ILE A 74 -11.03 9.94 5.43
CA ILE A 74 -10.41 8.75 4.84
C ILE A 74 -11.46 7.67 4.59
N ALA A 75 -12.26 7.32 5.59
CA ALA A 75 -13.27 6.27 5.49
C ALA A 75 -14.26 6.57 4.36
N THR A 76 -14.72 7.82 4.24
CA THR A 76 -15.62 8.26 3.18
C THR A 76 -14.97 8.12 1.80
N LYS A 77 -13.71 8.52 1.66
CA LYS A 77 -12.94 8.39 0.42
C LYS A 77 -12.70 6.93 0.02
N ARG A 78 -12.58 6.03 0.98
CA ARG A 78 -12.27 4.60 0.77
C ARG A 78 -13.50 3.69 0.76
N ALA A 79 -14.68 4.20 1.12
CA ALA A 79 -15.94 3.46 1.13
C ALA A 79 -16.26 2.76 -0.21
N PRO A 80 -16.04 3.35 -1.40
CA PRO A 80 -16.38 2.69 -2.66
C PRO A 80 -15.57 1.42 -2.98
N ILE A 81 -14.42 1.23 -2.31
CA ILE A 81 -13.46 0.15 -2.58
C ILE A 81 -13.27 -0.78 -1.38
N THR A 82 -14.13 -0.66 -0.36
CA THR A 82 -14.06 -1.42 0.88
C THR A 82 -15.34 -2.21 1.07
N ASP A 83 -15.21 -3.47 1.47
CA ASP A 83 -16.35 -4.30 1.82
C ASP A 83 -17.15 -3.65 2.95
N ASN A 84 -18.48 -3.75 2.90
CA ASN A 84 -19.37 -3.08 3.87
C ASN A 84 -19.32 -1.52 3.82
N GLY A 85 -18.81 -0.94 2.73
CA GLY A 85 -18.88 0.48 2.42
C GLY A 85 -18.22 1.38 3.48
N THR A 86 -18.92 2.44 3.87
CA THR A 86 -18.41 3.43 4.84
C THR A 86 -18.19 2.82 6.23
N ILE A 87 -19.05 1.91 6.68
CA ILE A 87 -18.93 1.30 8.01
C ILE A 87 -17.67 0.43 8.07
N GLY A 88 -17.47 -0.47 7.09
CA GLY A 88 -16.27 -1.30 7.03
C GLY A 88 -14.99 -0.47 6.87
N ALA A 89 -15.02 0.59 6.06
CA ALA A 89 -13.89 1.50 5.92
C ALA A 89 -13.57 2.21 7.24
N PHE A 90 -14.58 2.64 8.00
CA PHE A 90 -14.38 3.31 9.28
C PHE A 90 -13.85 2.35 10.35
N GLU A 91 -14.38 1.13 10.44
CA GLU A 91 -13.89 0.09 11.35
C GLU A 91 -12.41 -0.24 11.11
N ALA A 92 -12.01 -0.37 9.83
CA ALA A 92 -10.63 -0.60 9.45
C ALA A 92 -9.71 0.57 9.87
N VAL A 93 -10.15 1.80 9.65
CA VAL A 93 -9.40 3.01 10.03
C VAL A 93 -9.24 3.11 11.54
N VAL A 94 -10.31 2.94 12.33
CA VAL A 94 -10.25 3.03 13.79
C VAL A 94 -9.37 1.93 14.39
N SER A 95 -9.47 0.71 13.87
CA SER A 95 -8.64 -0.42 14.29
C SER A 95 -7.16 -0.16 14.04
N ALA A 96 -6.82 0.36 12.86
CA ALA A 96 -5.46 0.77 12.52
C ALA A 96 -4.96 1.94 13.39
N ALA A 97 -5.83 2.92 13.65
CA ALA A 97 -5.52 4.11 14.43
C ALA A 97 -5.00 3.78 15.83
N TRP A 98 -5.66 2.87 16.55
CA TRP A 98 -5.19 2.47 17.87
C TRP A 98 -3.74 1.96 17.83
N VAL A 99 -3.43 1.04 16.91
CA VAL A 99 -2.09 0.46 16.81
C VAL A 99 -1.05 1.50 16.40
N VAL A 100 -1.37 2.36 15.42
CA VAL A 100 -0.47 3.41 14.93
C VAL A 100 -0.18 4.43 16.04
N ILE A 101 -1.20 4.91 16.76
CA ILE A 101 -1.04 5.85 17.87
C ILE A 101 -0.14 5.25 18.96
N ARG A 102 -0.36 3.98 19.34
CA ARG A 102 0.45 3.34 20.40
C ARG A 102 1.91 3.10 20.01
N ARG A 103 2.22 3.01 18.72
CA ARG A 103 3.54 2.65 18.20
C ARG A 103 4.22 3.79 17.44
N TYR A 104 3.64 4.98 17.43
CA TYR A 104 4.15 6.09 16.66
C TYR A 104 5.54 6.51 17.16
N PRO A 105 6.56 6.57 16.30
CA PRO A 105 7.93 6.89 16.71
C PRO A 105 8.10 8.41 16.88
N ILE A 106 7.51 8.96 17.94
CA ILE A 106 7.47 10.42 18.19
C ILE A 106 8.87 11.05 18.19
N ASP A 107 9.87 10.35 18.75
CA ASP A 107 11.25 10.84 18.82
C ASP A 107 11.90 11.03 17.44
N ARG A 108 11.44 10.29 16.42
CA ARG A 108 11.95 10.39 15.05
C ARG A 108 11.15 11.38 14.19
N ARG A 109 9.89 11.62 14.54
CA ARG A 109 8.94 12.45 13.76
C ARG A 109 8.11 13.33 14.70
N PRO A 110 8.75 14.33 15.36
CA PRO A 110 8.10 15.15 16.37
C PRO A 110 7.24 16.29 15.80
N VAL A 111 7.31 16.53 14.48
CA VAL A 111 6.57 17.59 13.78
C VAL A 111 5.53 17.02 12.81
N HIS A 112 4.51 17.82 12.51
CA HIS A 112 3.35 17.47 11.69
C HIS A 112 2.69 16.16 12.14
N VAL A 113 2.53 16.00 13.45
CA VAL A 113 2.16 14.74 14.11
C VAL A 113 0.80 14.26 13.63
N ALA A 114 -0.21 15.15 13.56
CA ALA A 114 -1.54 14.78 13.07
C ALA A 114 -1.49 14.25 11.63
N GLY A 115 -0.86 14.99 10.72
CA GLY A 115 -0.77 14.61 9.30
C GLY A 115 0.00 13.30 9.10
N ASN A 116 1.09 13.10 9.84
CA ASN A 116 1.88 11.87 9.78
C ASN A 116 1.11 10.67 10.33
N LEU A 117 0.39 10.83 11.44
CA LEU A 117 -0.49 9.79 11.98
C LEU A 117 -1.59 9.42 10.99
N VAL A 118 -2.30 10.40 10.42
CA VAL A 118 -3.36 10.16 9.43
C VAL A 118 -2.84 9.36 8.24
N ARG A 119 -1.65 9.69 7.73
CA ARG A 119 -1.00 8.95 6.63
C ARG A 119 -0.65 7.51 7.03
N ASP A 120 -0.06 7.32 8.21
CA ASP A 120 0.33 5.99 8.71
C ASP A 120 -0.91 5.11 8.97
N ILE A 121 -2.01 5.71 9.43
CA ILE A 121 -3.32 5.05 9.63
C ILE A 121 -3.92 4.61 8.31
N GLU A 122 -4.01 5.49 7.31
CA GLU A 122 -4.53 5.13 5.99
C GLU A 122 -3.69 4.01 5.36
N TYR A 123 -2.37 4.10 5.48
CA TYR A 123 -1.46 3.08 4.99
C TYR A 123 -1.72 1.72 5.66
N ALA A 124 -1.81 1.70 6.98
CA ALA A 124 -2.07 0.49 7.74
C ALA A 124 -3.44 -0.13 7.43
N ALA A 125 -4.48 0.69 7.27
CA ALA A 125 -5.85 0.22 7.05
C ALA A 125 -6.10 -0.32 5.62
N PHE A 126 -5.54 0.32 4.57
CA PHE A 126 -5.93 0.02 3.19
C PHE A 126 -4.81 -0.38 2.25
N VAL A 127 -3.55 -0.07 2.59
CA VAL A 127 -2.41 -0.27 1.68
C VAL A 127 -1.56 -1.46 2.09
N ARG A 128 -1.33 -1.64 3.39
CA ARG A 128 -0.43 -2.68 3.91
C ARG A 128 -0.87 -4.08 3.47
N ASP A 129 -2.14 -4.44 3.66
CA ASP A 129 -2.63 -5.78 3.33
C ASP A 129 -2.70 -6.02 1.82
N LYS A 130 -3.04 -5.01 1.02
CA LYS A 130 -2.97 -5.12 -0.45
C LYS A 130 -1.53 -5.34 -0.92
N ARG A 131 -0.56 -4.65 -0.30
CA ARG A 131 0.87 -4.85 -0.59
C ARG A 131 1.40 -6.21 -0.12
N LEU A 132 0.98 -6.66 1.07
CA LEU A 132 1.35 -7.99 1.57
C LEU A 132 0.72 -9.10 0.73
N LYS A 133 -0.56 -8.99 0.37
CA LYS A 133 -1.22 -9.94 -0.54
C LYS A 133 -0.59 -9.93 -1.92
N SER A 134 -0.25 -8.77 -2.49
CA SER A 134 0.51 -8.69 -3.75
C SER A 134 1.94 -9.23 -3.63
N ALA A 135 2.54 -9.21 -2.43
CA ALA A 135 3.86 -9.79 -2.19
C ALA A 135 3.80 -11.31 -1.93
N THR A 136 2.72 -11.82 -1.35
CA THR A 136 2.57 -13.22 -0.93
C THR A 136 1.81 -14.06 -1.95
N ILE A 137 0.76 -13.51 -2.55
CA ILE A 137 -0.04 -14.15 -3.58
C ILE A 137 0.44 -13.57 -4.91
N GLU A 138 1.41 -14.24 -5.49
CA GLU A 138 1.61 -14.14 -6.92
C GLU A 138 0.46 -14.90 -7.56
N THR A 139 -0.60 -14.17 -7.95
CA THR A 139 -1.56 -14.76 -8.86
C THR A 139 -0.77 -15.06 -10.14
N VAL A 140 -0.48 -16.34 -10.37
CA VAL A 140 -0.18 -16.92 -11.67
C VAL A 140 -1.44 -16.77 -12.52
N VAL A 141 -1.85 -15.52 -12.76
CA VAL A 141 -2.72 -15.22 -13.89
C VAL A 141 -1.76 -15.34 -15.06
N GLY A 142 -1.81 -16.48 -15.76
CA GLY A 142 -1.31 -16.56 -17.12
C GLY A 142 -1.81 -15.30 -17.81
N ASP A 143 -0.89 -14.41 -18.19
CA ASP A 143 -1.29 -13.16 -18.81
C ASP A 143 -1.91 -13.59 -20.13
N ARG A 144 -3.26 -13.58 -20.18
CA ARG A 144 -4.04 -14.05 -21.33
C ARG A 144 -3.58 -13.45 -22.64
N VAL A 145 -2.88 -12.31 -22.60
CA VAL A 145 -2.25 -11.68 -23.76
C VAL A 145 -1.04 -12.43 -24.27
N LEU A 146 -0.17 -12.97 -23.40
CA LEU A 146 0.91 -13.86 -23.81
C LEU A 146 0.37 -15.21 -24.27
N ASP A 147 -0.65 -15.75 -23.60
CA ASP A 147 -1.29 -17.00 -24.04
C ASP A 147 -1.92 -16.83 -25.42
N LEU A 148 -2.59 -15.70 -25.66
CA LEU A 148 -3.20 -15.36 -26.95
C LEU A 148 -2.15 -15.03 -28.02
N ALA A 149 -1.05 -14.36 -27.64
CA ALA A 149 0.07 -14.08 -28.56
C ALA A 149 0.79 -15.37 -28.97
N GLY A 150 1.04 -16.28 -28.03
CA GLY A 150 1.56 -17.62 -28.31
C GLY A 150 0.63 -18.41 -29.22
N ALA A 151 -0.68 -18.43 -28.90
CA ALA A 151 -1.68 -19.11 -29.73
C ALA A 151 -1.82 -18.50 -31.13
N ASN A 152 -1.65 -17.18 -31.29
CA ASN A 152 -1.67 -16.51 -32.60
C ASN A 152 -0.39 -16.76 -33.40
N HIS A 153 0.77 -16.80 -32.74
CA HIS A 153 2.05 -17.16 -33.36
C HIS A 153 2.03 -18.61 -33.86
N ALA A 154 1.49 -19.52 -33.05
CA ALA A 154 1.24 -20.92 -33.42
C ALA A 154 0.36 -21.05 -34.68
N ARG A 155 -0.75 -20.29 -34.72
CA ARG A 155 -1.67 -20.27 -35.86
C ARG A 155 -1.04 -19.69 -37.13
N ALA A 156 -0.24 -18.63 -37.00
CA ALA A 156 0.44 -18.00 -38.14
C ALA A 156 1.48 -18.94 -38.78
N ASN A 157 2.10 -19.81 -37.98
CA ASN A 157 3.14 -20.74 -38.44
C ASN A 157 2.62 -22.15 -38.75
N GLY A 158 1.31 -22.40 -38.61
CA GLY A 158 0.64 -23.58 -39.15
C GLY A 158 0.80 -24.87 -38.36
N SER A 159 1.26 -24.83 -37.10
CA SER A 159 1.42 -26.02 -36.26
C SER A 159 0.19 -26.27 -35.38
N HIS A 160 -0.26 -27.53 -35.33
CA HIS A 160 -1.33 -28.01 -34.44
C HIS A 160 -0.87 -29.22 -33.61
N ASP A 161 0.45 -29.39 -33.46
CA ASP A 161 1.08 -30.51 -32.77
C ASP A 161 1.61 -30.05 -31.40
N PRO A 162 1.22 -30.67 -30.26
CA PRO A 162 1.65 -30.25 -28.92
C PRO A 162 3.17 -30.33 -28.68
N VAL A 163 3.94 -31.09 -29.48
CA VAL A 163 5.42 -31.08 -29.40
C VAL A 163 6.03 -29.87 -30.12
N ALA A 164 5.30 -29.25 -31.06
CA ALA A 164 5.70 -28.02 -31.72
C ALA A 164 5.48 -26.77 -30.84
N ALA A 165 4.65 -26.87 -29.79
CA ALA A 165 4.33 -25.76 -28.89
C ALA A 165 5.56 -25.21 -28.16
N ASP A 166 6.49 -26.06 -27.70
CA ASP A 166 7.73 -25.59 -27.06
C ASP A 166 8.64 -24.84 -28.05
N GLY A 167 8.65 -25.25 -29.33
CA GLY A 167 9.39 -24.58 -30.39
C GLY A 167 8.80 -23.22 -30.77
N GLU A 168 7.48 -23.08 -30.69
CA GLU A 168 6.77 -21.82 -30.93
C GLU A 168 6.98 -20.80 -29.81
N VAL A 169 6.99 -21.27 -28.55
CA VAL A 169 7.32 -20.42 -27.40
C VAL A 169 8.72 -19.84 -27.55
N GLU A 170 9.70 -20.66 -27.95
CA GLU A 170 11.06 -20.19 -28.19
C GLU A 170 11.15 -19.24 -29.39
N ALA A 171 10.37 -19.47 -30.45
CA ALA A 171 10.29 -18.56 -31.59
C ALA A 171 9.71 -17.19 -31.19
N LEU A 172 8.63 -17.16 -30.41
CA LEU A 172 8.06 -15.91 -29.88
C LEU A 172 9.05 -15.17 -28.97
N LEU A 173 9.76 -15.88 -28.09
CA LEU A 173 10.79 -15.27 -27.24
C LEU A 173 11.97 -14.73 -28.07
N ALA A 174 12.35 -15.42 -29.15
CA ALA A 174 13.36 -14.94 -30.09
C ALA A 174 12.90 -13.68 -30.82
N ASP A 175 11.62 -13.59 -31.20
CA ASP A 175 11.04 -12.38 -31.82
C ASP A 175 11.09 -11.20 -30.85
N LEU A 176 10.66 -11.40 -29.61
CA LEU A 176 10.73 -10.37 -28.57
C LEU A 176 12.18 -9.94 -28.26
N ALA A 177 13.13 -10.87 -28.30
CA ALA A 177 14.55 -10.55 -28.15
C ALA A 177 15.04 -9.67 -29.32
N ARG A 178 14.61 -9.96 -30.55
CA ARG A 178 14.92 -9.14 -31.74
C ARG A 178 14.30 -7.74 -31.65
N SER A 179 13.13 -7.63 -31.02
CA SER A 179 12.45 -6.35 -30.74
C SER A 179 13.07 -5.53 -29.61
N GLY A 180 14.15 -6.03 -28.97
CA GLY A 180 14.94 -5.27 -28.01
C GLY A 180 14.67 -5.59 -26.53
N LEU A 181 13.96 -6.68 -26.21
CA LEU A 181 13.87 -7.14 -24.82
C LEU A 181 15.23 -7.70 -24.34
N SER A 182 15.57 -7.39 -23.09
CA SER A 182 16.83 -7.86 -22.50
C SER A 182 16.82 -9.37 -22.25
N THR A 183 17.99 -10.03 -22.27
CA THR A 183 18.12 -11.47 -21.97
C THR A 183 17.50 -11.84 -20.62
N ALA A 184 17.61 -10.95 -19.63
CA ALA A 184 17.01 -11.14 -18.31
C ALA A 184 15.47 -11.07 -18.32
N ASP A 185 14.89 -10.24 -19.20
CA ASP A 185 13.43 -10.18 -19.39
C ASP A 185 12.93 -11.43 -20.14
N ILE A 186 13.66 -11.89 -21.15
CA ILE A 186 13.34 -13.13 -21.89
C ILE A 186 13.35 -14.35 -20.97
N GLN A 187 14.37 -14.49 -20.12
CA GLN A 187 14.42 -15.58 -19.13
C GLN A 187 13.25 -15.51 -18.13
N MET A 188 12.85 -14.30 -17.74
CA MET A 188 11.69 -14.10 -16.88
C MET A 188 10.37 -14.46 -17.59
N LEU A 189 10.20 -14.10 -18.86
CA LEU A 189 9.05 -14.47 -19.67
C LEU A 189 8.97 -15.98 -19.90
N ARG A 190 10.11 -16.65 -20.12
CA ARG A 190 10.18 -18.12 -20.17
C ARG A 190 9.70 -18.76 -18.86
N SER A 191 10.08 -18.19 -17.71
CA SER A 191 9.60 -18.67 -16.41
C SER A 191 8.08 -18.47 -16.24
N VAL A 192 7.54 -17.37 -16.78
CA VAL A 192 6.09 -17.08 -16.77
C VAL A 192 5.33 -18.11 -17.59
N MET A 193 5.80 -18.42 -18.80
CA MET A 193 5.13 -19.34 -19.73
C MET A 193 5.15 -20.79 -19.25
N ASN A 194 6.13 -21.16 -18.42
CA ASN A 194 6.22 -22.47 -17.77
C ASN A 194 5.50 -22.52 -16.40
N ASP A 195 4.64 -21.54 -16.09
CA ASP A 195 3.92 -21.41 -14.82
C ASP A 195 4.79 -21.42 -13.56
N VAL A 196 6.07 -21.06 -13.69
CA VAL A 196 7.00 -20.95 -12.56
C VAL A 196 6.71 -19.65 -11.81
N ASN A 197 6.63 -19.74 -10.48
CA ASN A 197 6.42 -18.56 -9.62
C ASN A 197 7.71 -17.71 -9.50
N SER A 198 7.59 -16.44 -9.14
CA SER A 198 8.72 -15.50 -9.00
C SER A 198 9.70 -15.89 -7.89
N ALA A 199 9.31 -16.70 -6.90
CA ALA A 199 10.25 -17.16 -5.89
C ALA A 199 11.23 -18.18 -6.50
N GLU A 200 10.69 -19.20 -7.17
CA GLU A 200 11.47 -20.22 -7.90
C GLU A 200 12.25 -19.62 -9.07
N ALA A 201 11.64 -18.71 -9.84
CA ALA A 201 12.34 -17.97 -10.88
C ALA A 201 13.45 -17.09 -10.29
N GLY A 202 13.24 -16.55 -9.09
CA GLY A 202 14.24 -15.78 -8.35
C GLY A 202 15.46 -16.62 -7.98
N ASP A 203 15.23 -17.82 -7.44
CA ASP A 203 16.29 -18.78 -7.09
C ASP A 203 17.07 -19.20 -8.34
N ALA A 204 16.39 -19.50 -9.45
CA ALA A 204 17.02 -19.84 -10.73
C ALA A 204 17.84 -18.69 -11.33
N LEU A 205 17.42 -17.44 -11.09
CA LEU A 205 18.08 -16.22 -11.60
C LEU A 205 19.06 -15.59 -10.59
N GLY A 206 19.24 -16.18 -9.40
CA GLY A 206 20.10 -15.65 -8.35
C GLY A 206 19.64 -14.30 -7.78
N ILE A 207 18.35 -14.00 -7.82
CA ILE A 207 17.76 -12.74 -7.33
C ILE A 207 16.71 -13.00 -6.25
N ASN A 208 16.59 -12.08 -5.29
CA ASN A 208 15.57 -12.22 -4.26
C ASN A 208 14.14 -12.16 -4.87
N ALA A 209 13.17 -12.78 -4.18
CA ALA A 209 11.78 -12.86 -4.64
C ALA A 209 11.12 -11.50 -4.94
N ARG A 210 11.52 -10.42 -4.26
CA ARG A 210 11.01 -9.06 -4.55
C ARG A 210 11.55 -8.54 -5.89
N SER A 211 12.83 -8.73 -6.15
CA SER A 211 13.46 -8.38 -7.42
C SER A 211 12.90 -9.22 -8.57
N ALA A 212 12.63 -10.50 -8.34
CA ALA A 212 12.00 -11.38 -9.32
C ALA A 212 10.59 -10.90 -9.70
N ARG A 213 9.73 -10.60 -8.72
CA ARG A 213 8.38 -10.05 -8.99
C ARG A 213 8.41 -8.72 -9.75
N ASN A 214 9.29 -7.80 -9.36
CA ASN A 214 9.44 -6.51 -10.05
C ASN A 214 9.92 -6.71 -11.50
N ARG A 215 10.83 -7.65 -11.72
CA ARG A 215 11.30 -8.01 -13.07
C ARG A 215 10.20 -8.67 -13.88
N ARG A 216 9.41 -9.59 -13.31
CA ARG A 216 8.24 -10.20 -13.94
C ARG A 216 7.25 -9.15 -14.44
N ALA A 217 6.83 -8.23 -13.56
CA ALA A 217 5.92 -7.14 -13.93
C ALA A 217 6.49 -6.24 -15.03
N SER A 218 7.80 -5.95 -14.98
CA SER A 218 8.46 -5.09 -15.97
C SER A 218 8.61 -5.79 -17.34
N ALA A 219 8.97 -7.07 -17.34
CA ALA A 219 9.11 -7.89 -18.54
C ALA A 219 7.76 -8.08 -19.24
N LEU A 220 6.69 -8.38 -18.49
CA LEU A 220 5.32 -8.48 -19.00
C LEU A 220 4.85 -7.17 -19.65
N LYS A 221 5.10 -6.04 -18.97
CA LYS A 221 4.74 -4.72 -19.49
C LYS A 221 5.44 -4.42 -20.81
N ARG A 222 6.76 -4.66 -20.89
CA ARG A 222 7.55 -4.44 -22.11
C ARG A 222 7.14 -5.37 -23.25
N ALA A 223 6.90 -6.64 -22.96
CA ALA A 223 6.43 -7.59 -23.96
C ALA A 223 5.08 -7.14 -24.55
N ARG A 224 4.16 -6.66 -23.71
CA ARG A 224 2.88 -6.09 -24.18
C ARG A 224 3.09 -4.86 -25.06
N GLU A 225 3.94 -3.92 -24.66
CA GLU A 225 4.22 -2.71 -25.46
C GLU A 225 4.73 -3.10 -26.85
N VAL A 226 5.67 -4.05 -26.94
CA VAL A 226 6.19 -4.54 -28.22
C VAL A 226 5.12 -5.24 -29.05
N LEU A 227 4.36 -6.16 -28.45
CA LEU A 227 3.32 -6.92 -29.17
C LEU A 227 2.17 -6.04 -29.66
N THR A 228 1.83 -4.98 -28.93
CA THR A 228 0.77 -4.05 -29.34
C THR A 228 1.23 -3.21 -30.54
N VAL A 229 2.51 -2.82 -30.60
CA VAL A 229 3.09 -2.09 -31.74
C VAL A 229 3.17 -2.98 -32.99
N SER A 230 3.54 -4.25 -32.85
CA SER A 230 3.62 -5.18 -34.01
C SER A 230 2.26 -5.53 -34.63
N VAL A 231 1.14 -5.36 -33.90
CA VAL A 231 -0.21 -5.57 -34.44
C VAL A 231 -0.66 -4.42 -35.34
N GLU A 232 -0.15 -3.20 -35.13
CA GLU A 232 -0.49 -2.03 -35.96
C GLU A 232 0.25 -2.04 -37.32
N ASP A 233 1.47 -2.60 -37.36
CA ASP A 233 2.28 -2.69 -38.60
C ASP A 233 1.88 -3.84 -39.54
N GLY A 234 1.09 -4.81 -39.08
CA GLY A 234 0.64 -5.98 -39.86
C GLY A 234 -0.64 -5.76 -40.68
N GLY A 235 -1.23 -4.57 -40.64
CA GLY A 235 -2.52 -4.23 -41.28
C GLY A 235 -2.47 -3.75 -42.72
N CYS A 236 -1.32 -3.82 -43.40
CA CYS A 236 -1.19 -3.34 -44.78
C CYS A 236 -0.31 -4.28 -45.62
N SER A 237 -0.93 -5.34 -46.17
CA SER A 237 -0.57 -6.00 -47.44
C SER A 237 -1.72 -6.90 -47.88
#